data_AF-A0A969Z376-F1
#
_entry.id   AF-A0A969Z376-F1
#
_cell.length_a   1.000
_cell.length_b   1.000
_cell.length_c   1.000
_cell.angle_alpha   90.00
_cell.angle_beta   90.00
_cell.angle_gamma   90.00
#
_symmetry.space_group_name_H-M   'P 1'
#
loop_
_entity.id
_entity.type
_entity.pdbx_description
1 polymer ?
#
loop_
_entity_poly.entity_id
_entity_poly.type
_entity_poly.pdbx_seq_one_letter_code
_entity_poly.pdbx_strand_id
1 'polypeptide(L)'
;SQKMNLAGKEFLYQEFKKLGLDYVETEANFIFLNTNKDCQEVFAKLLKLGIIIRTGDIFGYPTYIRVTIGSLEENKRFITGLKTVLEA
;
A
#
# COMPACT_ATOMS: atom_id res chain seq x y z
N SER A 1 -19.27 0.97 7.74
CA SER A 1 -19.59 0.61 6.35
C SER A 1 -19.72 1.88 5.51
N GLN A 2 -19.00 1.98 4.38
CA GLN A 2 -18.84 3.13 3.46
C GLN A 2 -18.19 4.43 4.00
N LYS A 3 -18.54 4.96 5.19
CA LYS A 3 -17.97 6.24 5.68
C LYS A 3 -16.54 6.18 6.22
N MET A 4 -16.08 5.04 6.71
CA MET A 4 -14.71 4.89 7.24
C MET A 4 -13.62 4.83 6.17
N ASN A 5 -13.98 4.60 4.89
CA ASN A 5 -13.00 4.43 3.82
C ASN A 5 -12.52 5.74 3.19
N LEU A 6 -13.28 6.85 3.26
CA LEU A 6 -12.90 8.07 2.54
C LEU A 6 -11.66 8.72 3.16
N ALA A 7 -11.68 8.97 4.46
CA ALA A 7 -10.55 9.56 5.18
C ALA A 7 -9.29 8.66 5.14
N GLY A 8 -9.47 7.34 5.19
CA GLY A 8 -8.37 6.38 5.05
C GLY A 8 -7.77 6.38 3.65
N LYS A 9 -8.62 6.39 2.61
CA LYS A 9 -8.23 6.51 1.20
C LYS A 9 -7.49 7.82 0.94
N GLU A 10 -8.03 8.95 1.38
CA GLU A 10 -7.40 10.27 1.24
C GLU A 10 -6.04 10.31 1.93
N PHE A 11 -5.94 9.79 3.16
CA PHE A 11 -4.66 9.69 3.87
C PHE A 11 -3.62 8.89 3.06
N LEU A 12 -4.00 7.71 2.56
CA LEU A 12 -3.09 6.87 1.77
C LEU A 12 -2.65 7.58 0.48
N TYR A 13 -3.56 8.22 -0.25
CA TYR A 13 -3.23 8.98 -1.46
C TYR A 13 -2.25 10.14 -1.19
N GLN A 14 -2.45 10.88 -0.10
CA GLN A 14 -1.53 11.94 0.30
C GLN A 14 -0.15 11.38 0.63
N GLU A 15 -0.06 10.28 1.36
CA GLU A 15 1.22 9.67 1.69
C GLU A 15 1.92 9.05 0.46
N PHE A 16 1.19 8.40 -0.45
CA PHE A 16 1.76 7.89 -1.70
C PHE A 16 2.30 9.01 -2.58
N LYS A 17 1.58 10.14 -2.65
CA LYS A 17 2.04 11.33 -3.38
C LYS A 17 3.31 11.91 -2.75
N LYS A 18 3.41 11.97 -1.42
CA LYS A 18 4.63 12.41 -0.72
C LYS A 18 5.82 11.47 -0.96
N LEU A 19 5.55 10.18 -1.11
CA LEU A 19 6.56 9.17 -1.43
C LEU A 19 6.93 9.11 -2.92
N GLY A 20 6.23 9.85 -3.78
CA GLY A 20 6.47 9.82 -5.23
C GLY A 20 6.12 8.48 -5.86
N LEU A 21 5.15 7.74 -5.30
CA LEU A 21 4.72 6.44 -5.80
C LEU A 21 3.49 6.57 -6.69
N ASP A 22 3.47 5.85 -7.80
CA ASP A 22 2.30 5.77 -8.67
C ASP A 22 1.25 4.83 -8.08
N TYR A 23 -0.02 5.19 -8.17
CA TYR A 23 -1.12 4.36 -7.71
C TYR A 23 -2.34 4.53 -8.61
N VAL A 24 -3.23 3.54 -8.55
CA VAL A 24 -4.50 3.56 -9.28
C VAL A 24 -5.60 4.08 -8.35
N GLU A 25 -6.23 5.17 -8.76
CA GLU A 25 -7.42 5.69 -8.09
C GLU A 25 -8.58 4.69 -8.21
N THR A 26 -9.33 4.54 -7.13
CA THR A 26 -10.29 3.43 -7.00
C THR A 26 -11.42 3.77 -6.06
N GLU A 27 -12.62 3.34 -6.40
CA GLU A 27 -13.79 3.37 -5.51
C GLU A 27 -13.93 2.05 -4.71
N ALA A 28 -12.99 1.12 -4.88
CA ALA A 28 -12.94 -0.13 -4.13
C ALA A 28 -12.36 0.05 -2.72
N ASN A 29 -12.37 -1.03 -1.94
CA ASN A 29 -11.76 -1.12 -0.62
C ASN A 29 -10.25 -1.42 -0.66
N PHE A 30 -9.60 -1.28 -1.82
CA PHE A 30 -8.16 -1.51 -1.98
C PHE A 30 -7.57 -0.59 -3.03
N ILE A 31 -6.28 -0.26 -2.90
CA ILE A 31 -5.51 0.56 -3.82
C ILE A 31 -4.40 -0.30 -4.44
N PHE A 32 -4.18 -0.12 -5.74
CA PHE A 32 -3.05 -0.73 -6.44
C PHE A 32 -1.92 0.30 -6.50
N LEU A 33 -0.78 -0.02 -5.90
CA LEU A 33 0.34 0.88 -5.68
C LEU A 33 1.58 0.30 -6.36
N ASN A 34 2.22 1.08 -7.23
CA ASN A 34 3.53 0.76 -7.78
C ASN A 34 4.62 1.17 -6.79
N THR A 35 5.40 0.22 -6.29
CA THR A 35 6.50 0.49 -5.38
C THR A 35 7.84 0.71 -6.12
N ASN A 36 7.85 0.54 -7.44
CA ASN A 36 9.06 0.54 -8.29
C ASN A 36 10.13 -0.49 -7.85
N LYS A 37 9.77 -1.43 -6.96
CA LYS A 37 10.60 -2.54 -6.49
C LYS A 37 9.84 -3.84 -6.74
N ASP A 38 10.53 -4.97 -6.70
CA ASP A 38 9.89 -6.27 -6.79
C ASP A 38 8.85 -6.44 -5.67
N CYS A 39 7.61 -6.78 -6.06
CA CYS A 39 6.49 -6.85 -5.14
C CYS A 39 6.60 -8.01 -4.14
N GLN A 40 7.28 -9.11 -4.49
CA GLN A 40 7.54 -10.22 -3.59
C GLN A 40 8.57 -9.83 -2.52
N GLU A 41 9.61 -9.09 -2.91
CA GLU A 41 10.58 -8.54 -1.97
C GLU A 41 9.93 -7.57 -0.97
N VAL A 42 9.12 -6.62 -1.49
CA VAL A 42 8.38 -5.67 -0.66
C VAL A 42 7.41 -6.41 0.27
N PHE A 43 6.69 -7.41 -0.23
CA PHE A 43 5.81 -8.25 0.58
C PHE A 43 6.57 -8.95 1.70
N ALA A 44 7.69 -9.60 1.42
CA ALA A 44 8.47 -10.32 2.42
C ALA A 44 9.01 -9.37 3.51
N LYS A 45 9.45 -8.16 3.13
CA LYS A 45 9.92 -7.15 4.09
C LYS A 45 8.77 -6.60 4.96
N LEU A 46 7.62 -6.29 4.37
CA LEU A 46 6.43 -5.84 5.11
C LEU A 46 5.87 -6.94 6.03
N LEU A 47 5.91 -8.20 5.60
CA LEU A 47 5.46 -9.35 6.39
C LEU A 47 6.27 -9.48 7.69
N LYS A 48 7.58 -9.22 7.65
CA LYS A 48 8.44 -9.19 8.85
C LYS A 48 8.04 -8.10 9.86
N LEU A 49 7.39 -7.03 9.40
CA LEU A 49 6.84 -5.95 10.23
C LEU A 49 5.40 -6.25 10.71
N GLY A 50 4.88 -7.45 10.40
CA GLY A 50 3.51 -7.87 10.70
C GLY A 50 2.46 -7.19 9.82
N ILE A 51 2.84 -6.72 8.64
CA ILE A 51 1.96 -6.05 7.68
C ILE A 51 1.77 -6.97 6.48
N ILE A 52 0.51 -7.35 6.23
CA ILE A 52 0.17 -8.28 5.14
C ILE A 52 -0.47 -7.49 3.99
N ILE A 53 0.15 -7.57 2.82
CA ILE A 53 -0.38 -7.03 1.55
C ILE A 53 -0.55 -8.16 0.53
N ARG A 54 -1.17 -7.87 -0.62
CA ARG A 54 -1.17 -8.82 -1.74
C ARG A 54 -0.24 -8.31 -2.83
N THR A 55 0.53 -9.22 -3.42
CA THR A 55 1.44 -8.93 -4.52
C THR A 55 0.67 -8.77 -5.84
N GLY A 56 1.21 -7.98 -6.75
CA GLY A 56 0.63 -7.69 -8.07
C GLY A 56 1.11 -8.62 -9.18
N ASP A 57 2.15 -9.41 -8.93
CA ASP A 57 2.70 -10.42 -9.84
C ASP A 57 1.66 -11.46 -10.28
N ILE A 58 0.72 -11.83 -9.40
CA ILE A 58 -0.42 -12.70 -9.73
C ILE A 58 -1.34 -12.10 -10.82
N PHE A 59 -1.23 -10.79 -11.08
CA PHE A 59 -1.95 -10.07 -12.13
C PHE A 59 -1.03 -9.60 -13.27
N GLY A 60 0.23 -10.01 -13.30
CA GLY A 60 1.21 -9.58 -14.30
C GLY A 60 1.90 -8.24 -14.03
N TYR A 61 1.76 -7.70 -12.81
CA TYR A 61 2.37 -6.43 -12.41
C TYR A 61 3.42 -6.64 -11.30
N PRO A 62 4.67 -7.02 -11.65
CA PRO A 62 5.67 -7.46 -10.67
C PRO A 62 6.15 -6.35 -9.73
N THR A 63 5.87 -5.09 -10.02
CA THR A 63 6.23 -3.95 -9.16
C THR A 63 5.05 -3.36 -8.39
N TYR A 64 3.85 -3.91 -8.60
CA TYR A 64 2.65 -3.42 -7.93
C TYR A 64 2.31 -4.27 -6.72
N ILE A 65 1.70 -3.63 -5.72
CA ILE A 65 1.08 -4.27 -4.59
C ILE A 65 -0.36 -3.79 -4.46
N ARG A 66 -1.22 -4.66 -3.92
CA ARG A 66 -2.60 -4.35 -3.59
C ARG A 66 -2.75 -4.19 -2.08
N VAL A 67 -3.09 -2.98 -1.66
CA VAL A 67 -3.24 -2.59 -0.26
C VAL A 67 -4.71 -2.40 0.04
N THR A 68 -5.22 -3.11 1.05
CA THR A 68 -6.61 -2.89 1.52
C THR A 68 -6.66 -1.62 2.36
N ILE A 69 -7.68 -0.78 2.15
CA ILE A 69 -7.90 0.42 2.96
C ILE A 69 -8.49 -0.04 4.31
N GLY A 70 -7.69 0.09 5.37
CA GLY A 70 -8.08 -0.24 6.74
C GLY A 70 -8.48 1.00 7.55
N SER A 71 -8.48 0.85 8.87
CA SER A 71 -8.56 1.97 9.81
C SER A 71 -7.38 2.92 9.65
N LEU A 72 -7.52 4.16 10.15
CA LEU A 72 -6.44 5.15 10.07
C LEU A 72 -5.14 4.67 10.76
N GLU A 73 -5.26 3.92 11.85
CA GLU A 73 -4.10 3.36 12.55
C GLU A 73 -3.39 2.27 11.73
N GLU A 74 -4.16 1.37 11.12
CA GLU A 74 -3.62 0.36 10.20
C GLU A 74 -2.94 1.01 8.99
N ASN A 75 -3.57 2.04 8.40
CA ASN A 75 -3.02 2.77 7.26
C ASN A 75 -1.73 3.51 7.64
N LYS A 76 -1.67 4.13 8.82
CA LYS A 76 -0.45 4.76 9.35
C LYS A 76 0.66 3.73 9.55
N ARG A 77 0.35 2.59 10.17
CA ARG A 77 1.31 1.49 10.37
C ARG A 77 1.85 0.97 9.04
N PHE A 78 0.97 0.81 8.05
CA PHE A 78 1.35 0.43 6.69
C PHE A 78 2.32 1.44 6.07
N ILE A 79 2.00 2.74 6.09
CA ILE A 79 2.86 3.78 5.52
C ILE A 79 4.23 3.84 6.20
N THR A 80 4.28 3.73 7.54
CA THR A 80 5.55 3.70 8.27
C THR A 80 6.38 2.48 7.86
N GLY A 81 5.77 1.29 7.80
CA GLY A 81 6.46 0.09 7.34
C GLY A 81 6.93 0.20 5.89
N LEU A 82 6.10 0.74 5.00
CA LEU A 82 6.44 0.95 3.60
C LEU A 82 7.65 1.89 3.45
N LYS A 83 7.69 3.00 4.19
CA LYS A 83 8.85 3.92 4.22
C LYS A 83 10.13 3.18 4.59
N THR A 84 10.10 2.41 5.69
CA THR A 84 11.25 1.60 6.10
C THR A 84 11.71 0.60 5.03
N VAL A 85 10.76 -0.01 4.31
CA VAL A 85 11.06 -0.98 3.24
C VAL A 85 11.61 -0.32 1.96
N LEU A 86 11.20 0.92 1.69
CA LEU A 86 11.64 1.65 0.50
C LEU A 86 12.99 2.36 0.71
N GLU A 87 13.26 2.86 1.92
CA GLU A 87 14.53 3.49 2.31
C GLU A 87 15.66 2.46 2.54
N ALA A 88 15.31 1.19 2.80
CA ALA A 88 16.24 0.06 2.93
C ALA A 88 16.54 -0.62 1.59
#